data_AF-A0A3C0RAY7-F1
#
_entry.id   AF-A0A3C0RAY7-F1
#
_cell.length_a   1.000
_cell.length_b   1.000
_cell.length_c   1.000
_cell.angle_alpha   90.00
_cell.angle_beta   90.00
_cell.angle_gamma   90.00
#
_symmetry.space_group_name_H-M   'P 1'
#
loop_
_entity.id
_entity.type
_entity.pdbx_description
1 polymer ?
#
loop_
_entity_poly.entity_id
_entity_poly.type
_entity_poly.pdbx_seq_one_letter_code
_entity_poly.pdbx_strand_id
1 'polypeptide(L)'
;TTQFHTAPSFTANFGIQYPMDYVKGTNPNVAVASMVNGSSTLAASAGVLSQTPNADATVFSFPYNNAGTTNPTVSAKKNETGSIWGLAYQRHSKSLFAAAFV
;
A
#
# COMPACT_ATOMS: atom_id res chain seq x y z
N THR A 1 -19.51 -7.53 10.53
CA THR A 1 -19.97 -7.75 11.91
C THR A 1 -19.19 -6.81 12.80
N THR A 2 -19.89 -5.96 13.55
CA THR A 2 -19.31 -5.05 14.54
C THR A 2 -19.66 -5.63 15.91
N GLN A 3 -18.68 -5.77 16.80
CA GLN A 3 -18.90 -6.28 18.15
C GLN A 3 -18.79 -5.13 19.15
N PHE A 4 -19.81 -4.95 19.97
CA PHE A 4 -19.79 -4.01 21.10
C PHE A 4 -19.47 -4.78 22.39
N HIS A 5 -18.62 -4.22 23.24
CA HIS A 5 -18.27 -4.77 24.56
C HIS A 5 -18.58 -3.76 25.65
N THR A 6 -19.05 -4.25 26.80
CA THR A 6 -19.23 -3.45 28.01
C THR A 6 -17.97 -3.53 28.86
N ALA A 7 -17.51 -2.40 29.38
CA ALA A 7 -16.29 -2.34 30.21
C ALA A 7 -16.55 -2.77 31.67
N PRO A 8 -15.53 -3.31 32.38
CA PRO A 8 -14.20 -3.68 31.87
C PRO A 8 -14.20 -5.10 31.26
N SER A 9 -13.49 -5.28 30.14
CA SER A 9 -13.32 -6.60 29.51
C SER A 9 -11.85 -6.85 29.20
N PHE A 10 -11.36 -8.01 29.63
CA PHE A 10 -9.98 -8.47 29.37
C PHE A 10 -9.94 -9.59 28.33
N THR A 11 -11.10 -10.05 27.86
CA THR A 11 -11.23 -11.13 26.86
C THR A 11 -11.74 -10.62 25.51
N ALA A 12 -12.01 -9.32 25.38
CA ALA A 12 -12.38 -8.70 24.12
C ALA A 12 -11.22 -8.74 23.12
N ASN A 13 -11.46 -9.37 21.96
CA ASN A 13 -10.50 -9.42 20.86
C ASN A 13 -10.82 -8.30 19.86
N PHE A 14 -9.97 -7.27 19.82
CA PHE A 14 -10.07 -6.15 18.87
C PHE A 14 -9.20 -6.36 17.62
N GLY A 15 -8.74 -7.59 17.38
CA GLY A 15 -7.98 -7.95 16.20
C GLY A 15 -8.83 -7.92 14.93
N ILE A 16 -8.15 -8.03 13.78
CA ILE A 16 -8.81 -8.09 12.48
C ILE A 16 -9.68 -9.35 12.42
N GLN A 17 -10.99 -9.14 12.27
CA GLN A 17 -11.92 -10.24 12.09
C GLN A 17 -11.69 -10.89 10.71
N TYR A 18 -11.50 -12.21 10.68
CA TYR A 18 -11.20 -13.02 9.48
C TYR A 18 -9.82 -12.72 8.85
N PRO A 19 -8.71 -13.00 9.55
CA PRO A 19 -7.36 -12.71 9.04
C PRO A 19 -7.04 -13.39 7.71
N MET A 20 -7.59 -14.59 7.47
CA MET A 20 -7.50 -15.34 6.21
C MET A 20 -8.08 -14.61 4.99
N ASP A 21 -8.94 -13.61 5.19
CA ASP A 21 -9.44 -12.80 4.08
C ASP A 21 -8.49 -11.68 3.66
N TYR A 22 -7.52 -11.34 4.51
CA TYR A 22 -6.50 -10.31 4.28
C TYR A 22 -5.15 -10.93 3.93
N VAL A 23 -4.94 -12.22 4.23
CA VAL A 23 -3.68 -12.92 4.07
C VAL A 23 -3.88 -14.23 3.30
N LYS A 24 -3.12 -14.44 2.21
CA LYS A 24 -3.10 -15.71 1.45
C LYS A 24 -2.20 -16.80 2.08
N GLY A 25 -1.81 -16.69 3.36
CA GLY A 25 -0.83 -17.58 3.99
C GLY A 25 -0.26 -17.02 5.30
N THR A 26 0.99 -17.32 5.62
CA THR A 26 1.71 -16.75 6.79
C THR A 26 2.46 -15.46 6.46
N ASN A 27 2.57 -15.10 5.19
CA ASN A 27 3.32 -13.96 4.70
C ASN A 27 2.43 -13.07 3.78
N PRO A 28 1.68 -12.10 4.34
CA PRO A 28 0.84 -11.22 3.55
C PRO A 28 1.65 -10.34 2.62
N ASN A 29 1.03 -9.91 1.51
CA ASN A 29 1.53 -8.74 0.79
C ASN A 29 1.10 -7.48 1.54
N VAL A 30 2.06 -6.59 1.77
CA VAL A 30 1.84 -5.23 2.24
C VAL A 30 1.72 -4.33 1.02
N ALA A 31 0.75 -3.43 1.04
CA ALA A 31 0.65 -2.35 0.06
C ALA A 31 0.90 -1.01 0.75
N VAL A 32 1.68 -0.15 0.10
CA VAL A 32 2.04 1.17 0.61
C VAL A 32 1.97 2.20 -0.51
N ALA A 33 1.43 3.36 -0.17
CA ALA A 33 1.51 4.53 -1.02
C ALA A 33 2.87 5.20 -0.77
N SER A 34 3.52 5.62 -1.84
CA SER A 34 4.75 6.41 -1.79
C SER A 34 4.58 7.60 -2.70
N MET A 35 4.68 8.79 -2.13
CA MET A 35 4.56 10.02 -2.90
C MET A 35 5.95 10.57 -3.14
N VAL A 36 6.36 10.59 -4.40
CA VAL A 36 7.66 11.09 -4.82
C VAL A 36 7.51 12.53 -5.27
N ASN A 37 8.07 13.46 -4.51
CA ASN A 37 8.05 14.88 -4.83
C ASN A 37 9.04 15.15 -5.98
N GLY A 38 8.59 15.79 -7.06
CA GLY A 38 9.45 16.12 -8.20
C GLY A 38 8.76 15.97 -9.55
N SER A 39 9.10 16.90 -10.46
CA SER A 39 8.74 16.83 -11.87
C SER A 39 9.41 15.62 -12.53
N SER A 40 8.66 14.81 -13.27
CA SER A 40 9.20 13.76 -14.13
C SER A 40 10.15 14.30 -15.21
N THR A 41 10.19 15.62 -15.43
CA THR A 41 11.07 16.28 -16.42
C THR A 41 12.44 16.68 -15.89
N LEU A 42 12.65 16.79 -14.56
CA LEU A 42 13.92 17.28 -14.02
C LEU A 42 15.05 16.24 -14.09
N ALA A 43 14.72 14.95 -14.00
CA ALA A 43 15.71 13.87 -14.11
C ALA A 43 16.28 13.73 -15.54
N ALA A 44 15.49 14.08 -16.57
CA ALA A 44 15.95 14.05 -17.96
C ALA A 44 16.91 15.20 -18.30
N SER A 45 16.80 16.33 -17.60
CA SER A 45 17.54 17.57 -17.91
C SER A 45 18.94 17.62 -17.28
N ALA A 46 19.21 16.81 -16.26
CA ALA A 46 20.44 16.88 -15.46
C ALA A 46 21.49 15.80 -15.78
N GLY A 47 21.23 14.90 -16.74
CA GLY A 47 22.18 13.81 -17.10
C GLY A 47 22.44 12.78 -15.99
N VAL A 48 21.88 12.97 -14.79
CA VAL A 48 21.94 12.03 -13.68
C VAL A 48 20.75 11.09 -13.79
N LEU A 49 20.90 10.09 -14.66
CA LEU A 49 20.00 8.94 -14.70
C LEU A 49 20.27 8.05 -13.48
N SER A 50 19.92 8.53 -12.27
CA SER A 50 19.39 7.58 -11.29
C SER A 50 17.97 7.24 -11.74
N GLN A 51 17.86 6.48 -12.84
CA GLN A 51 16.63 5.80 -13.21
C GLN A 51 16.39 4.73 -12.16
N THR A 52 15.91 5.16 -10.98
CA THR A 52 15.35 4.21 -10.03
C THR A 52 14.18 3.57 -10.77
N PRO A 53 14.19 2.25 -11.04
CA PRO A 53 13.09 1.62 -11.73
C PRO A 53 11.79 1.97 -10.99
N ASN A 54 10.78 2.43 -11.74
CA ASN A 54 9.50 2.87 -11.18
C ASN A 54 9.56 4.15 -10.33
N ALA A 55 10.41 5.12 -10.70
CA ALA A 55 10.45 6.45 -10.07
C ALA A 55 9.10 7.21 -10.04
N ASP A 56 8.16 6.82 -10.90
CA ASP A 56 6.81 7.40 -10.95
C ASP A 56 5.74 6.51 -10.28
N ALA A 57 6.13 5.41 -9.65
CA ALA A 57 5.16 4.56 -8.95
C ALA A 57 4.71 5.22 -7.64
N THR A 58 3.40 5.19 -7.43
CA THR A 58 2.71 5.84 -6.31
C THR A 58 2.14 4.84 -5.33
N VAL A 59 1.88 3.60 -5.78
CA VAL A 59 1.46 2.49 -4.93
C VAL A 59 2.30 1.27 -5.26
N PHE A 60 2.89 0.68 -4.22
CA PHE A 60 3.70 -0.52 -4.30
C PHE A 60 3.08 -1.63 -3.46
N SER A 61 3.34 -2.88 -3.85
CA SER A 61 3.07 -4.04 -3.01
C SER A 61 4.25 -5.01 -2.96
N PHE A 62 4.47 -5.63 -1.81
CA PHE A 62 5.54 -6.60 -1.60
C PHE A 62 5.20 -7.55 -0.44
N PRO A 63 5.77 -8.76 -0.39
CA PRO A 63 5.60 -9.66 0.75
C PRO A 63 6.14 -9.06 2.04
N TYR A 64 5.46 -9.24 3.16
CA TYR A 64 5.81 -8.64 4.45
C TYR A 64 7.24 -8.96 4.90
N ASN A 65 7.72 -10.18 4.63
CA ASN A 65 9.08 -10.59 4.97
C ASN A 65 10.17 -10.07 4.01
N ASN A 66 9.82 -9.27 3.00
CA ASN A 66 10.80 -8.73 2.07
C ASN A 66 11.72 -7.73 2.79
N ALA A 67 13.01 -8.03 2.83
CA ALA A 67 14.04 -7.21 3.47
C ALA A 67 14.80 -6.33 2.46
N GLY A 68 14.17 -5.96 1.35
CA GLY A 68 14.79 -5.17 0.27
C GLY A 68 15.63 -5.99 -0.71
N THR A 69 15.48 -7.31 -0.71
CA THR A 69 16.20 -8.22 -1.61
C THR A 69 15.48 -8.44 -2.94
N THR A 70 14.19 -8.11 -3.00
CA THR A 70 13.38 -8.22 -4.22
C THR A 70 12.65 -6.91 -4.49
N ASN A 71 12.58 -6.52 -5.77
CA ASN A 71 11.88 -5.31 -6.16
C ASN A 71 10.37 -5.43 -5.86
N PRO A 72 9.75 -4.40 -5.29
CA PRO A 72 8.32 -4.39 -5.06
C PRO A 72 7.55 -4.32 -6.38
N THR A 73 6.32 -4.85 -6.37
CA THR A 73 5.41 -4.75 -7.51
C THR A 73 4.75 -3.38 -7.56
N VAL A 74 4.78 -2.73 -8.72
CA VAL A 74 4.09 -1.46 -8.96
C VAL A 74 2.61 -1.72 -9.21
N SER A 75 1.76 -1.10 -8.40
CA SER A 75 0.29 -1.23 -8.49
C SER A 75 -0.38 0.01 -9.06
N ALA A 76 0.25 1.19 -8.96
CA ALA A 76 -0.20 2.42 -9.59
C ALA A 76 0.96 3.40 -9.81
N LYS A 77 0.79 4.32 -10.76
CA LYS A 77 1.75 5.37 -11.12
C LYS A 77 1.16 6.77 -10.97
N LYS A 78 2.01 7.81 -11.01
CA LYS A 78 1.64 9.22 -10.91
C LYS A 78 0.62 9.67 -11.96
N ASN A 79 0.63 9.11 -13.16
CA ASN A 79 -0.35 9.45 -14.19
C ASN A 79 -1.73 8.79 -13.95
N GLU A 80 -1.83 7.86 -13.00
CA GLU A 80 -3.05 7.14 -12.65
C GLU A 80 -3.61 7.60 -11.30
N THR A 81 -2.84 8.38 -10.53
CA THR A 81 -3.15 8.74 -9.15
C THR A 81 -2.69 10.16 -8.82
N GLY A 82 -3.47 10.89 -8.04
CA GLY A 82 -3.06 12.17 -7.45
C GLY A 82 -2.34 11.98 -6.12
N SER A 83 -2.47 12.97 -5.23
CA SER A 83 -2.01 12.88 -3.84
C SER A 83 -2.85 11.88 -3.06
N ILE A 84 -2.24 10.78 -2.59
CA ILE A 84 -2.93 9.71 -1.87
C ILE A 84 -2.94 10.01 -0.37
N TRP A 85 -4.14 10.10 0.21
CA TRP A 85 -4.35 10.37 1.63
C TRP A 85 -4.77 9.14 2.43
N GLY A 86 -5.08 8.03 1.76
CA GLY A 86 -5.44 6.79 2.43
C GLY A 86 -5.53 5.61 1.48
N LEU A 87 -5.31 4.42 2.04
CA LEU A 87 -5.51 3.14 1.37
C LEU A 87 -6.53 2.31 2.15
N ALA A 88 -7.42 1.62 1.45
CA ALA A 88 -8.41 0.73 2.04
C ALA A 88 -8.47 -0.58 1.27
N TYR A 89 -8.38 -1.71 1.98
CA TYR A 89 -8.52 -3.03 1.37
C TYR A 89 -9.90 -3.62 1.64
N GLN A 90 -10.62 -3.95 0.57
CA GLN A 90 -11.92 -4.61 0.66
C GLN A 90 -11.75 -6.14 0.56
N ARG A 91 -12.02 -6.79 1.69
CA ARG A 91 -11.80 -8.24 1.84
C ARG A 91 -12.67 -9.13 0.96
N HIS A 92 -13.85 -8.67 0.53
CA HIS A 92 -14.78 -9.49 -0.26
C HIS A 92 -14.45 -9.49 -1.75
N SER A 93 -14.15 -8.31 -2.32
CA SER A 93 -13.74 -8.16 -3.72
C SER A 93 -12.24 -8.38 -3.92
N LYS A 94 -11.47 -8.49 -2.84
CA LYS A 94 -10.00 -8.59 -2.82
C LYS A 94 -9.33 -7.40 -3.54
N SER A 95 -9.93 -6.22 -3.43
CA SER A 95 -9.51 -4.99 -4.11
C SER A 95 -8.88 -4.00 -3.13
N LEU A 96 -7.85 -3.30 -3.57
CA LEU A 96 -7.24 -2.17 -2.87
C LEU A 96 -7.74 -0.86 -3.49
N PHE A 97 -8.20 0.06 -2.66
CA PHE A 97 -8.66 1.39 -3.05
C PHE A 97 -7.72 2.45 -2.49
N ALA A 98 -7.46 3.49 -3.28
CA ALA A 98 -6.68 4.65 -2.87
C ALA A 98 -7.57 5.90 -2.88
N ALA A 99 -7.63 6.61 -1.75
CA ALA A 99 -8.24 7.93 -1.67
C ALA A 99 -7.24 8.95 -2.18
N ALA A 100 -7.42 9.40 -3.42
CA ALA A 100 -6.51 10.32 -4.09
C ALA A 100 -7.19 11.65 -4.44
N PHE A 101 -6.45 12.75 -4.34
CA PHE A 101 -6.87 14.10 -4.73
C PHE A 101 -5.96 14.65 -5.83
N VAL A 102 -6.55 15.29 -6.85
CA VAL A 102 -5.85 15.89 -7.99
C VAL A 102 -5.97 17.40 -7.94
#